data_AF-A0A7S3HYV9-F1
#
_entry.id   AF-A0A7S3HYV9-F1
#
_cell.length_a   1.000
_cell.length_b   1.000
_cell.length_c   1.000
_cell.angle_alpha   90.00
_cell.angle_beta   90.00
_cell.angle_gamma   90.00
#
_symmetry.space_group_name_H-M   'P 1'
#
loop_
_entity.id
_entity.type
_entity.pdbx_description
1 polymer ?
#
loop_
_entity_poly.entity_id
_entity_poly.type
_entity_poly.pdbx_seq_one_letter_code
_entity_poly.pdbx_strand_id
1 'polypeptide(L)'
;MIDSNMKPWVLEVNVLPSLSSSSPFDKRIKTMLVCDALTCVGLRGYDKTKFHAQTTDVLGLAPFTPSMSHTDLKEKGLAGNEKLSKDELEMLMDLDEEYLRKGQFERIFPLGNNAAFYEQFFENKRYQNALVGAYLQAEQ
;
A
#
# COMPACT_ATOMS: atom_id res chain seq x y z
N MET A 1 23.34 -9.67 2.04
CA MET A 1 24.80 -9.82 1.81
C MET A 1 25.11 -9.47 0.37
N ILE A 2 26.23 -8.81 0.07
CA ILE A 2 26.62 -8.48 -1.31
C ILE A 2 27.89 -9.27 -1.63
N ASP A 3 27.91 -9.98 -2.77
CA ASP A 3 29.08 -10.75 -3.20
C ASP A 3 30.10 -9.90 -4.00
N SER A 4 31.21 -10.51 -4.42
CA SER A 4 32.26 -9.83 -5.21
C SER A 4 31.78 -9.35 -6.58
N ASN A 5 30.64 -9.85 -7.07
CA ASN A 5 30.02 -9.45 -8.33
C ASN A 5 28.91 -8.40 -8.12
N MET A 6 28.84 -7.76 -6.95
CA MET A 6 27.81 -6.79 -6.59
C MET A 6 26.38 -7.35 -6.58
N LYS A 7 26.21 -8.68 -6.48
CA LYS A 7 24.89 -9.29 -6.41
C LYS A 7 24.39 -9.33 -4.97
N PRO A 8 23.18 -8.80 -4.69
CA PRO A 8 22.57 -8.90 -3.37
C PRO A 8 21.97 -10.29 -3.14
N TRP A 9 22.16 -10.82 -1.93
CA TRP A 9 21.60 -12.07 -1.45
C TRP A 9 20.78 -11.82 -0.19
N VAL A 10 19.53 -12.29 -0.19
CA VAL A 10 18.65 -12.30 0.99
C VAL A 10 19.16 -13.38 1.95
N LEU A 11 19.36 -12.99 3.21
CA LEU A 11 19.76 -13.93 4.27
C LEU A 11 18.55 -14.29 5.13
N GLU A 12 17.88 -13.27 5.63
CA GLU A 12 16.74 -13.39 6.53
C GLU A 12 15.87 -12.13 6.42
N VAL A 13 14.64 -12.25 6.92
CA VAL A 13 13.72 -11.12 7.10
C VAL A 13 13.36 -11.07 8.59
N ASN A 14 13.74 -9.97 9.25
CA ASN A 14 13.48 -9.78 10.68
C ASN A 14 12.14 -9.08 10.89
N VAL A 15 11.20 -9.76 11.54
CA VAL A 15 9.87 -9.20 11.87
C VAL A 15 9.94 -8.24 13.06
N LEU A 16 10.91 -8.44 13.97
CA LEU A 16 11.12 -7.62 15.15
C LEU A 16 12.56 -7.09 15.21
N PRO A 17 12.94 -6.14 14.32
CA PRO A 17 14.27 -5.56 14.34
C PRO A 17 14.50 -4.73 15.61
N SER A 18 15.73 -4.70 16.10
CA SER A 18 16.06 -3.95 17.32
C SER A 18 15.97 -2.43 17.13
N LEU A 19 15.16 -1.77 17.96
CA LEU A 19 15.10 -0.31 18.08
C LEU A 19 15.97 0.25 19.22
N SER A 20 16.70 -0.59 19.96
CA SER A 20 17.63 -0.11 20.99
C SER A 20 18.77 0.67 20.33
N SER A 21 19.15 1.81 20.92
CA SER A 21 20.18 2.70 20.37
C SER A 21 21.34 2.79 21.34
N SER A 22 22.51 2.26 20.95
CA SER A 22 23.75 2.31 21.74
C SER A 22 24.68 3.46 21.31
N SER A 23 24.44 4.07 20.15
CA SER A 23 25.20 5.23 19.66
C SER A 23 24.30 6.41 19.25
N PRO A 24 24.81 7.66 19.22
CA PRO A 24 24.09 8.80 18.68
C PRO A 24 23.68 8.63 17.21
N PHE A 25 24.50 7.91 16.43
CA PHE A 25 24.20 7.61 15.04
C PHE A 25 22.99 6.66 14.90
N ASP A 26 22.99 5.56 15.64
CA ASP A 26 21.85 4.62 15.66
C ASP A 26 20.58 5.33 16.10
N LYS A 27 20.68 6.16 17.14
CA LYS A 27 19.55 6.94 17.63
C LYS A 27 18.96 7.81 16.51
N ARG A 28 19.81 8.52 15.76
CA ARG A 28 19.36 9.34 14.64
C ARG A 28 18.67 8.51 13.56
N ILE A 29 19.31 7.44 13.08
CA ILE A 29 18.76 6.62 12.00
C ILE A 29 17.45 5.94 12.42
N LYS A 30 17.41 5.32 13.60
CA LYS A 30 16.24 4.59 14.10
C LYS A 30 15.09 5.53 14.44
N THR A 31 15.37 6.70 15.01
CA THR A 31 14.32 7.71 15.25
C THR A 31 13.74 8.20 13.93
N MET A 32 14.57 8.50 12.92
CA MET A 32 14.07 8.90 11.61
C MET A 32 13.21 7.80 10.95
N LEU A 33 13.67 6.55 11.00
CA LEU A 33 12.92 5.41 10.47
C LEU A 33 11.53 5.30 11.11
N VAL A 34 11.45 5.39 12.44
CA VAL A 34 10.17 5.28 13.16
C VAL A 34 9.27 6.48 12.89
N CYS A 35 9.82 7.69 12.88
CA CYS A 35 9.06 8.91 12.55
C CYS A 35 8.45 8.81 11.15
N ASP A 36 9.27 8.53 10.14
CA ASP A 36 8.80 8.43 8.76
C ASP A 36 7.81 7.28 8.58
N ALA A 37 7.99 6.16 9.28
CA ALA A 37 7.07 5.02 9.18
C ALA A 37 5.69 5.36 9.75
N LEU A 38 5.64 6.00 10.93
CA LEU A 38 4.39 6.42 11.56
C LEU A 38 3.69 7.53 10.76
N THR A 39 4.46 8.43 10.13
CA THR A 39 3.91 9.46 9.24
C THR A 39 3.35 8.84 7.96
N CYS A 40 4.07 7.89 7.35
CA CYS A 40 3.66 7.21 6.12
C CYS A 40 2.32 6.48 6.29
N VAL A 41 2.15 5.73 7.40
CA VAL A 41 0.90 5.02 7.74
C VAL A 41 -0.32 5.95 7.78
N GLY A 42 -0.14 7.26 7.99
CA GLY A 42 -1.23 8.23 7.86
C GLY A 42 -2.35 8.05 8.89
N LEU A 43 -2.00 7.77 10.15
CA LEU A 43 -2.97 7.54 11.24
C LEU A 43 -4.01 8.68 11.31
N ARG A 44 -5.26 8.37 10.93
CA ARG A 44 -6.39 9.30 10.97
C ARG A 44 -6.98 9.35 12.36
N GLY A 45 -7.03 10.53 12.97
CA GLY A 45 -7.73 10.73 14.22
C GLY A 45 -9.24 10.50 14.05
N TYR A 46 -9.86 9.83 15.01
CA TYR A 46 -11.32 9.60 15.00
C TYR A 46 -11.92 9.89 16.37
N ASP A 47 -13.20 10.26 16.38
CA ASP A 47 -13.96 10.49 17.61
C ASP A 47 -14.47 9.15 18.16
N LYS A 48 -13.90 8.71 19.29
CA LYS A 48 -14.26 7.44 19.94
C LYS A 48 -15.74 7.37 20.29
N THR A 49 -16.36 8.48 20.68
CA THR A 49 -17.78 8.51 21.10
C THR A 49 -18.69 8.23 19.91
N LYS A 50 -18.39 8.85 18.76
CA LYS A 50 -19.13 8.63 17.52
C LYS A 50 -18.90 7.23 16.96
N PHE A 51 -17.68 6.72 17.07
CA PHE A 51 -17.36 5.36 16.63
C PHE A 51 -18.10 4.30 17.44
N HIS A 52 -18.14 4.42 18.77
CA HIS A 52 -18.90 3.50 19.61
C HIS A 52 -20.41 3.57 19.36
N ALA A 53 -20.96 4.77 19.15
CA ALA A 53 -22.36 4.95 18.78
C ALA A 53 -22.69 4.32 17.40
N GLN A 54 -21.75 4.39 16.44
CA GLN A 54 -21.90 3.71 15.15
C GLN A 54 -21.84 2.19 15.31
N THR A 55 -20.89 1.63 16.08
CA THR A 55 -20.80 0.16 16.28
C THR A 55 -22.06 -0.48 16.86
N THR A 56 -22.91 0.29 17.57
CA THR A 56 -24.20 -0.20 18.06
C THR A 56 -25.33 -0.13 17.03
N ASP A 57 -25.27 0.76 16.03
CA ASP A 57 -26.28 0.92 14.97
C ASP A 57 -25.93 0.13 13.68
N VAL A 58 -24.65 -0.18 13.43
CA VAL A 58 -24.18 -0.90 12.22
C VAL A 58 -23.67 -2.30 12.51
N LEU A 59 -24.55 -3.18 13.01
CA LEU A 59 -24.42 -4.63 12.73
C LEU A 59 -24.67 -4.95 11.24
N GLY A 60 -25.18 -3.99 10.46
CA GLY A 60 -25.15 -4.04 9.01
C GLY A 60 -23.83 -3.50 8.49
N LEU A 61 -22.96 -4.38 7.97
CA LEU A 61 -21.87 -3.97 7.08
C LEU A 61 -22.45 -3.00 6.04
N ALA A 62 -21.71 -1.95 5.68
CA ALA A 62 -22.09 -1.10 4.55
C ALA A 62 -22.44 -2.00 3.36
N PRO A 63 -23.50 -1.70 2.59
CA PRO A 63 -23.90 -2.54 1.46
C PRO A 63 -22.69 -2.77 0.56
N PHE A 64 -22.28 -4.03 0.43
CA PHE A 64 -21.15 -4.40 -0.40
C PHE A 64 -21.45 -4.00 -1.83
N THR A 65 -20.72 -3.01 -2.35
CA THR A 65 -20.75 -2.71 -3.78
C THR A 65 -19.79 -3.68 -4.45
N PRO A 66 -20.29 -4.59 -5.31
CA PRO A 66 -19.41 -5.56 -5.96
C PRO A 66 -18.45 -4.84 -6.90
N SER A 67 -17.16 -4.95 -6.60
CA SER A 67 -16.06 -4.56 -7.50
C SER A 67 -15.99 -5.53 -8.69
N MET A 68 -15.40 -5.08 -9.81
CA MET A 68 -15.18 -5.94 -10.97
C MET A 68 -14.40 -7.20 -10.60
N SER A 69 -14.81 -8.35 -11.13
CA SER A 69 -14.06 -9.58 -10.94
C SER A 69 -12.81 -9.59 -11.82
N HIS A 70 -11.80 -10.37 -11.44
CA HIS A 70 -10.60 -10.54 -12.28
C HIS A 70 -10.93 -11.26 -13.61
N THR A 71 -11.99 -12.07 -13.66
CA THR A 71 -12.49 -12.63 -14.93
C THR A 71 -13.05 -11.55 -15.84
N ASP A 72 -13.83 -10.61 -15.30
CA ASP A 72 -14.34 -9.46 -16.08
C ASP A 72 -13.21 -8.56 -16.57
N LEU A 73 -12.17 -8.38 -15.75
CA LEU A 73 -10.98 -7.61 -16.14
C LEU A 73 -10.28 -8.23 -17.36
N LYS A 74 -10.15 -9.55 -17.42
CA LYS A 74 -9.52 -10.22 -18.56
C LYS A 74 -10.30 -10.05 -19.86
N GLU A 75 -11.62 -9.99 -19.77
CA GLU A 75 -12.49 -9.85 -20.94
C GLU A 75 -12.61 -8.41 -21.41
N LYS A 76 -12.75 -7.46 -20.46
CA LYS A 76 -13.03 -6.05 -20.77
C LYS A 76 -11.79 -5.17 -20.81
N GLY A 77 -10.73 -5.56 -20.10
CA GLY A 77 -9.56 -4.71 -19.87
C GLY A 77 -9.89 -3.48 -19.01
N LEU A 78 -8.89 -2.62 -18.84
CA LEU A 78 -9.05 -1.26 -18.30
C LEU A 78 -8.96 -0.27 -19.47
N ALA A 79 -10.05 0.43 -19.74
CA ALA A 79 -10.20 1.47 -20.76
C ALA A 79 -10.05 2.90 -20.20
N GLY A 80 -9.98 3.07 -18.87
CA GLY A 80 -9.81 4.38 -18.21
C GLY A 80 -11.11 5.18 -18.08
N ASN A 81 -12.26 4.57 -18.36
CA ASN A 81 -13.59 5.15 -18.21
C ASN A 81 -14.48 4.34 -17.24
N GLU A 82 -13.85 3.52 -16.40
CA GLU A 82 -14.53 2.67 -15.43
C GLU A 82 -15.27 3.52 -14.40
N LYS A 83 -16.47 3.08 -14.04
CA LYS A 83 -17.18 3.65 -12.90
C LYS A 83 -16.60 3.04 -11.62
N LEU A 84 -15.69 3.77 -11.00
CA LEU A 84 -15.07 3.34 -9.75
C LEU A 84 -16.09 3.34 -8.61
N SER A 85 -16.00 2.32 -7.76
CA SER A 85 -16.72 2.30 -6.50
C SER A 85 -16.14 3.36 -5.55
N LYS A 86 -16.89 3.68 -4.49
CA LYS A 86 -16.40 4.59 -3.45
C LYS A 86 -15.11 4.06 -2.82
N ASP A 87 -15.05 2.76 -2.53
CA ASP A 87 -13.89 2.11 -1.92
C ASP A 87 -12.67 2.11 -2.86
N GLU A 88 -12.89 1.97 -4.17
CA GLU A 88 -11.83 2.05 -5.18
C GLU A 88 -11.27 3.46 -5.30
N LEU A 89 -12.14 4.47 -5.26
CA LEU A 89 -11.71 5.87 -5.25
C LEU A 89 -10.93 6.20 -3.97
N GLU A 90 -11.43 5.78 -2.81
CA GLU A 90 -10.74 5.96 -1.52
C GLU A 90 -9.37 5.27 -1.53
N MET A 91 -9.24 4.07 -2.10
CA MET A 91 -7.96 3.38 -2.25
C MET A 91 -6.95 4.15 -3.09
N LEU A 92 -7.37 4.71 -4.24
CA LEU A 92 -6.48 5.51 -5.10
C LEU A 92 -6.08 6.82 -4.41
N MET A 93 -7.02 7.48 -3.73
CA MET A 93 -6.71 8.67 -2.94
C MET A 93 -5.72 8.35 -1.81
N ASP A 94 -5.91 7.24 -1.10
CA ASP A 94 -5.03 6.80 -0.03
C ASP A 94 -3.61 6.49 -0.56
N LEU A 95 -3.49 5.95 -1.78
CA LEU A 95 -2.21 5.69 -2.45
C LEU A 95 -1.42 6.98 -2.70
N ASP A 96 -2.05 8.02 -3.22
CA ASP A 96 -1.40 9.32 -3.48
C ASP A 96 -1.03 10.01 -2.18
N GLU A 97 -1.96 10.01 -1.24
CA GLU A 97 -1.78 10.56 0.09
C GLU A 97 -0.62 9.89 0.84
N GLU A 98 -0.50 8.56 0.78
CA GLU A 98 0.64 7.81 1.31
C GLU A 98 1.94 8.23 0.63
N TYR A 99 1.93 8.37 -0.70
CA TYR A 99 3.10 8.80 -1.46
C TYR A 99 3.57 10.21 -1.06
N LEU A 100 2.64 11.14 -0.79
CA LEU A 100 2.96 12.48 -0.32
C LEU A 100 3.55 12.48 1.11
N ARG A 101 3.18 11.51 1.96
CA ARG A 101 3.62 11.40 3.36
C ARG A 101 4.83 10.48 3.56
N LYS A 102 5.31 9.80 2.52
CA LYS A 102 6.32 8.74 2.62
C LYS A 102 7.66 9.14 3.27
N GLY A 103 7.95 10.43 3.41
CA GLY A 103 9.23 10.89 3.95
C GLY A 103 10.41 10.38 3.12
N GLN A 104 11.39 9.75 3.79
CA GLN A 104 12.56 9.14 3.15
C GLN A 104 12.30 7.74 2.58
N PHE A 105 11.09 7.19 2.68
CA PHE A 105 10.76 5.93 2.02
C PHE A 105 10.61 6.12 0.50
N GLU A 106 10.83 5.02 -0.21
CA GLU A 106 10.59 4.88 -1.63
C GLU A 106 9.67 3.69 -1.87
N ARG A 107 8.61 3.90 -2.65
CA ARG A 107 7.71 2.83 -3.06
C ARG A 107 8.43 1.97 -4.09
N ILE A 108 8.78 0.74 -3.73
CA ILE A 108 9.40 -0.22 -4.66
C ILE A 108 8.37 -1.10 -5.40
N PHE A 109 7.15 -1.17 -4.86
CA PHE A 109 6.01 -1.86 -5.45
C PHE A 109 4.70 -1.28 -4.87
N PRO A 110 3.63 -1.13 -5.65
CA PRO A 110 3.61 -1.23 -7.10
C PRO A 110 4.29 -0.02 -7.78
N LEU A 111 4.93 -0.25 -8.92
CA LEU A 111 5.42 0.78 -9.84
C LEU A 111 4.85 0.56 -11.22
N GLY A 112 4.66 1.63 -12.00
CA GLY A 112 4.12 1.53 -13.36
C GLY A 112 4.92 0.58 -14.28
N ASN A 113 6.23 0.47 -14.07
CA ASN A 113 7.11 -0.38 -14.86
C ASN A 113 7.24 -1.83 -14.36
N ASN A 114 6.87 -2.13 -13.12
CA ASN A 114 7.13 -3.44 -12.50
C ASN A 114 5.87 -4.20 -12.06
N ALA A 115 4.74 -3.51 -11.89
CA ALA A 115 3.53 -4.12 -11.36
C ALA A 115 3.06 -5.30 -12.23
N ALA A 116 3.08 -5.14 -13.56
CA ALA A 116 2.70 -6.19 -14.51
C ALA A 116 3.66 -7.39 -14.47
N PHE A 117 4.96 -7.15 -14.26
CA PHE A 117 5.97 -8.23 -14.17
C PHE A 117 5.77 -9.07 -12.91
N TYR A 118 5.50 -8.45 -11.76
CA TYR A 118 5.34 -9.17 -10.51
C TYR A 118 3.95 -9.81 -10.33
N GLU A 119 2.96 -9.43 -11.15
CA GLU A 119 1.61 -9.99 -11.11
C GLU A 119 1.59 -11.52 -11.23
N GLN A 120 2.54 -12.10 -11.97
CA GLN A 120 2.65 -13.56 -12.15
C GLN A 120 2.98 -14.34 -10.85
N PHE A 121 3.53 -13.67 -9.83
CA PHE A 121 3.89 -14.31 -8.56
C PHE A 121 2.76 -14.26 -7.52
N PHE A 122 1.64 -13.58 -7.80
CA PHE A 122 0.47 -13.58 -6.94
C PHE A 122 -0.36 -14.85 -7.17
N GLU A 123 -0.65 -15.58 -6.10
CA GLU A 123 -1.57 -16.74 -6.16
C GLU A 123 -2.97 -16.34 -6.62
N ASN A 124 -3.44 -15.17 -6.16
CA ASN A 124 -4.76 -14.64 -6.45
C ASN A 124 -4.65 -13.28 -7.14
N LYS A 125 -5.01 -13.24 -8.42
CA LYS A 125 -5.04 -12.00 -9.18
C LYS A 125 -6.30 -11.20 -8.83
N ARG A 126 -6.10 -9.96 -8.41
CA ARG A 126 -7.16 -9.05 -7.97
C ARG A 126 -7.31 -7.92 -8.96
N TYR A 127 -8.54 -7.55 -9.27
CA TYR A 127 -8.85 -6.40 -10.12
C TYR A 127 -8.20 -5.12 -9.59
N GLN A 128 -8.24 -4.92 -8.26
CA GLN A 128 -7.67 -3.76 -7.59
C GLN A 128 -6.16 -3.59 -7.85
N ASN A 129 -5.42 -4.69 -7.94
CA ASN A 129 -3.97 -4.64 -8.22
C ASN A 129 -3.71 -4.11 -9.64
N ALA A 130 -4.53 -4.52 -10.62
CA ALA A 130 -4.44 -4.04 -11.98
C ALA A 130 -4.88 -2.58 -12.11
N LEU A 131 -5.93 -2.19 -11.37
CA LEU A 131 -6.40 -0.81 -11.32
C LEU A 131 -5.32 0.15 -10.81
N VAL A 132 -4.68 -0.19 -9.67
CA VAL A 132 -3.56 0.59 -9.13
C VAL A 132 -2.38 0.62 -10.11
N GLY A 133 -2.06 -0.51 -10.74
CA GLY A 133 -1.00 -0.59 -11.75
C GLY A 133 -1.25 0.35 -12.94
N ALA A 134 -2.47 0.33 -13.49
CA ALA A 134 -2.86 1.20 -14.61
C ALA A 134 -2.87 2.68 -14.22
N TYR A 135 -3.36 3.00 -13.02
CA TYR A 135 -3.34 4.35 -12.47
C TYR A 135 -1.91 4.92 -12.41
N LEU A 136 -0.98 4.15 -11.84
CA LEU A 136 0.43 4.56 -11.72
C LEU A 136 1.18 4.60 -13.06
N GLN A 137 0.70 3.91 -14.09
CA GLN A 137 1.22 4.03 -15.45
C GLN A 137 0.75 5.29 -16.16
N ALA A 138 -0.48 5.74 -15.87
CA ALA A 138 -1.04 6.94 -16.48
C ALA A 138 -0.42 8.25 -15.95
N GLU A 139 0.17 8.22 -14.75
CA GLU A 139 0.85 9.39 -14.15
C GLU A 139 2.30 9.61 -14.62
N GLN A 140 2.90 8.65 -15.35
CA GLN A 140 4.29 8.71 -15.84
C GLN A 140 4.38 9.34 -17.23
#